data_AF-M1CFZ4-F1
#
_entry.id   AF-M1CFZ4-F1
#
_cell.length_a   1.000
_cell.length_b   1.000
_cell.length_c   1.000
_cell.angle_alpha   90.00
_cell.angle_beta   90.00
_cell.angle_gamma   90.00
#
_symmetry.space_group_name_H-M   'P 1'
#
loop_
_entity.id
_entity.type
_entity.pdbx_description
1 polymer ?
#
loop_
_entity_poly.entity_id
_entity_poly.type
_entity_poly.pdbx_seq_one_letter_code
_entity_poly.pdbx_strand_id
1 'polypeptide(L)'
;MEKSKFLTSLVVLILLLSCVNATMSGPKRPKARKHFVLVHGACHGAWSWYKTMASIKTTGHNVTALDLGGAGVNPRQVLQIPHLSDYFRPLMEFMASLPADEKVILVGHSLGGFAISKAMESFPEKISVAIFVTALMPGPMLDAATIFNEVSFSNLAMK
;
A
#
# COMPACT_ATOMS: atom_id res chain seq x y z
N MET A 1 18.08 -8.14 -64.41
CA MET A 1 16.69 -8.51 -64.05
C MET A 1 16.60 -9.25 -62.71
N GLU A 2 17.58 -10.06 -62.30
CA GLU A 2 17.57 -10.77 -61.00
C GLU A 2 17.73 -9.90 -59.75
N LYS A 3 18.59 -8.87 -59.78
CA LYS A 3 18.82 -7.98 -58.61
C LYS A 3 17.56 -7.24 -58.15
N SER A 4 16.66 -6.93 -59.07
CA SER A 4 15.37 -6.28 -58.77
C SER A 4 14.39 -7.23 -58.08
N LYS A 5 14.37 -8.52 -58.46
CA LYS A 5 13.56 -9.56 -57.82
C LYS A 5 14.04 -9.90 -56.41
N PHE A 6 15.34 -9.84 -56.18
CA PHE A 6 15.91 -10.02 -54.84
C PHE A 6 15.56 -8.86 -53.90
N LEU A 7 15.65 -7.62 -54.40
CA LEU A 7 15.32 -6.44 -53.61
C LEU A 7 13.83 -6.37 -53.25
N THR A 8 12.93 -6.71 -54.18
CA THR A 8 11.49 -6.78 -53.89
C THR A 8 11.18 -7.89 -52.89
N SER A 9 11.81 -9.07 -53.02
CA SER A 9 11.64 -10.17 -52.07
C SER A 9 12.12 -9.81 -50.65
N LEU A 10 13.20 -9.05 -50.53
CA LEU A 10 13.74 -8.62 -49.24
C LEU A 10 12.84 -7.59 -48.55
N VAL A 11 12.30 -6.64 -49.32
CA VAL A 11 11.35 -5.63 -48.80
C VAL A 11 10.05 -6.29 -48.31
N VAL A 12 9.53 -7.27 -49.07
CA VAL A 12 8.33 -8.03 -48.65
C VAL A 12 8.59 -8.80 -47.36
N LEU A 13 9.77 -9.42 -47.21
CA LEU A 13 10.13 -10.15 -45.99
C LEU A 13 10.23 -9.22 -44.77
N ILE A 14 10.83 -8.04 -44.92
CA ILE A 14 10.94 -7.02 -43.85
C ILE A 14 9.55 -6.50 -43.44
N LEU A 15 8.67 -6.24 -44.40
CA LEU A 15 7.29 -5.81 -44.14
C LEU A 15 6.49 -6.91 -43.42
N LEU A 16 6.63 -8.16 -43.84
CA LEU A 16 5.98 -9.30 -43.18
C LEU A 16 6.49 -9.51 -41.74
N LEU A 17 7.80 -9.43 -41.51
CA LEU A 17 8.40 -9.49 -40.18
C LEU A 17 7.89 -8.37 -39.26
N SER A 18 7.73 -7.17 -39.80
CA SER A 18 7.19 -6.02 -39.06
C SER A 18 5.72 -6.20 -38.68
N CYS A 19 4.89 -6.78 -39.58
CA CYS A 19 3.50 -7.12 -39.30
C CYS A 19 3.34 -8.21 -38.23
N VAL A 20 4.26 -9.19 -38.19
CA VAL A 20 4.25 -10.26 -37.17
C VAL A 20 4.62 -9.71 -35.79
N ASN A 21 5.58 -8.79 -35.69
CA ASN A 21 5.92 -8.17 -34.40
C ASN A 21 4.79 -7.27 -33.85
N ALA A 22 4.07 -6.57 -34.72
CA ALA A 22 2.94 -5.72 -34.32
C ALA A 22 1.75 -6.52 -33.78
N THR A 23 1.59 -7.79 -34.20
CA THR A 23 0.48 -8.66 -33.78
C THR A 23 0.76 -9.45 -32.49
N MET A 24 2.01 -9.52 -32.03
CA MET A 24 2.38 -10.15 -30.76
C MET A 24 2.27 -9.23 -29.54
N SER A 25 2.09 -7.93 -29.76
CA SER A 25 1.73 -6.97 -28.70
C SER A 25 0.21 -6.74 -28.73
N GLY A 26 -0.56 -7.67 -28.17
CA GLY A 26 -1.98 -7.43 -27.89
C GLY A 26 -2.16 -6.13 -27.10
N PRO A 27 -3.33 -5.46 -27.19
CA PRO A 27 -3.54 -4.20 -26.49
C PRO A 27 -3.32 -4.40 -24.99
N LYS A 28 -2.26 -3.79 -24.44
CA LYS A 28 -2.03 -3.73 -22.99
C LYS A 28 -3.21 -2.96 -22.40
N ARG A 29 -4.18 -3.67 -21.81
CA ARG A 29 -5.24 -3.02 -21.04
C ARG A 29 -4.59 -2.07 -20.04
N PRO A 30 -5.04 -0.81 -19.93
CA PRO A 30 -4.52 0.10 -18.90
C PRO A 30 -4.63 -0.59 -17.54
N LYS A 31 -3.51 -0.71 -16.81
CA LYS A 31 -3.57 -1.19 -15.42
C LYS A 31 -4.49 -0.25 -14.65
N ALA A 32 -5.53 -0.81 -14.02
CA ALA A 32 -6.43 -0.02 -13.19
C ALA A 32 -5.63 0.67 -12.07
N ARG A 33 -5.79 2.00 -11.94
CA ARG A 33 -5.17 2.78 -10.86
C ARG A 33 -5.69 2.31 -9.51
N LYS A 34 -4.79 2.01 -8.57
CA LYS A 34 -5.09 1.63 -7.19
C LYS A 34 -4.68 2.74 -6.23
N HIS A 35 -5.26 2.76 -5.04
CA HIS A 35 -4.92 3.70 -3.99
C HIS A 35 -4.34 2.95 -2.79
N PHE A 36 -3.07 3.20 -2.49
CA PHE A 36 -2.36 2.66 -1.33
C PHE A 36 -2.46 3.62 -0.14
N VAL A 37 -2.76 3.10 1.04
CA VAL A 37 -2.78 3.86 2.29
C VAL A 37 -1.74 3.26 3.22
N LEU A 38 -0.71 4.05 3.54
CA LEU A 38 0.47 3.59 4.27
C LEU A 38 0.42 4.11 5.71
N VAL A 39 0.46 3.19 6.66
CA VAL A 39 0.37 3.44 8.10
C VAL A 39 1.67 3.01 8.78
N HIS A 40 2.33 3.96 9.44
CA HIS A 40 3.64 3.73 10.07
C HIS A 40 3.54 2.95 11.39
N GLY A 41 4.70 2.52 11.90
CA GLY A 41 4.85 1.88 13.22
C GLY A 41 5.18 2.87 14.33
N ALA A 42 5.48 2.36 15.53
CA ALA A 42 5.83 3.19 16.69
C ALA A 42 7.01 4.13 16.39
N CYS A 43 6.99 5.35 16.94
CA CYS A 43 8.03 6.38 16.82
C CYS A 43 8.32 6.91 15.40
N HIS A 44 7.54 6.51 14.40
CA HIS A 44 7.68 6.97 13.01
C HIS A 44 6.58 7.95 12.63
N GLY A 45 6.54 8.34 11.36
CA GLY A 45 5.49 9.10 10.72
C GLY A 45 5.36 8.71 9.24
N ALA A 46 4.50 9.40 8.50
CA ALA A 46 4.34 9.28 7.04
C ALA A 46 5.68 9.42 6.29
N TRP A 47 6.61 10.22 6.83
CA TRP A 47 7.95 10.42 6.29
C TRP A 47 8.74 9.12 6.09
N SER A 48 8.49 8.09 6.92
CA SER A 48 9.18 6.80 6.83
C SER A 48 8.92 6.07 5.51
N TRP A 49 7.82 6.40 4.84
CA TRP A 49 7.39 5.78 3.59
C TRP A 49 7.88 6.50 2.33
N TYR A 50 8.72 7.53 2.42
CA TYR A 50 9.01 8.42 1.28
C TYR A 50 9.49 7.69 0.01
N LYS A 51 10.39 6.69 0.12
CA LYS A 51 10.86 5.88 -1.02
C LYS A 51 9.73 5.04 -1.64
N THR A 52 8.93 4.41 -0.79
CA THR A 52 7.79 3.58 -1.20
C THR A 52 6.72 4.43 -1.89
N MET A 53 6.41 5.60 -1.34
CA MET A 53 5.50 6.56 -1.98
C MET A 53 6.00 6.99 -3.36
N ALA A 54 7.28 7.33 -3.49
CA ALA A 54 7.87 7.68 -4.78
C ALA A 54 7.74 6.52 -5.78
N SER A 55 8.09 5.29 -5.37
CA SER A 55 7.96 4.11 -6.22
C SER A 55 6.52 3.86 -6.67
N ILE A 56 5.55 3.87 -5.75
CA ILE A 56 4.13 3.67 -6.09
C ILE A 56 3.64 4.73 -7.07
N LYS A 57 3.98 6.01 -6.86
CA LYS A 57 3.61 7.10 -7.76
C LYS A 57 4.18 6.91 -9.16
N THR A 58 5.44 6.48 -9.30
CA THR A 58 6.05 6.24 -10.62
C THR A 58 5.36 5.14 -11.42
N THR A 59 4.65 4.21 -10.75
CA THR A 59 3.87 3.16 -11.41
C THR A 59 2.45 3.59 -11.80
N GLY A 60 2.07 4.86 -11.56
CA GLY A 60 0.76 5.41 -11.90
C GLY A 60 -0.34 5.13 -10.87
N HIS A 61 0.04 4.71 -9.65
CA HIS A 61 -0.90 4.46 -8.55
C HIS A 61 -1.01 5.67 -7.60
N ASN A 62 -2.16 5.77 -6.91
CA ASN A 62 -2.35 6.70 -5.80
C ASN A 62 -1.70 6.17 -4.54
N VAL A 63 -1.17 7.08 -3.73
CA VAL A 63 -0.62 6.75 -2.41
C VAL A 63 -0.85 7.89 -1.43
N THR A 64 -1.34 7.54 -0.26
CA THR A 64 -1.48 8.40 0.91
C THR A 64 -0.72 7.75 2.06
N ALA A 65 0.26 8.45 2.63
CA ALA A 65 0.87 8.05 3.90
C ALA A 65 0.37 8.98 4.99
N LEU A 66 -0.05 8.42 6.12
CA LEU A 66 -0.69 9.18 7.20
C LEU A 66 0.25 9.29 8.41
N ASP A 67 0.25 10.46 9.06
CA ASP A 67 0.76 10.60 10.41
C ASP A 67 -0.37 10.28 11.40
N LEU A 68 -0.14 9.27 12.25
CA LEU A 68 -1.03 8.95 13.37
C LEU A 68 -0.96 10.04 14.46
N GLY A 69 -1.82 9.97 15.47
CA GLY A 69 -1.90 10.97 16.53
C GLY A 69 -0.54 11.16 17.23
N GLY A 70 -0.06 12.40 17.32
CA GLY A 70 1.25 12.71 17.91
C GLY A 70 2.47 12.04 17.28
N ALA A 71 2.34 11.61 16.03
CA ALA A 71 3.41 11.05 15.22
C ALA A 71 3.78 11.99 14.07
N GLY A 72 5.02 11.88 13.57
CA GLY A 72 5.51 12.72 12.47
C GLY A 72 5.31 14.22 12.72
N VAL A 73 4.54 14.88 11.86
CA VAL A 73 4.20 16.32 12.01
C VAL A 73 2.79 16.56 12.54
N ASN A 74 2.12 15.52 13.06
CA ASN A 74 0.82 15.66 13.72
C ASN A 74 0.95 16.64 14.92
N PRO A 75 0.07 17.64 15.03
CA PRO A 75 0.24 18.71 16.03
C PRO A 75 -0.09 18.28 17.47
N ARG A 76 -0.74 17.13 17.66
CA ARG A 76 -1.09 16.66 19.02
C ARG A 76 0.17 16.17 19.72
N GLN A 77 0.34 16.52 20.99
CA GLN A 77 1.44 15.97 21.79
C GLN A 77 1.06 14.63 22.40
N VAL A 78 2.05 13.80 22.76
CA VAL A 78 1.85 12.48 23.36
C VAL A 78 0.95 12.53 24.61
N LEU A 79 1.09 13.57 25.44
CA LEU A 79 0.25 13.73 26.64
C LEU A 79 -1.22 14.07 26.34
N GLN A 80 -1.53 14.51 25.11
CA GLN A 80 -2.88 14.85 24.67
C GLN A 80 -3.60 13.67 24.00
N ILE A 81 -2.96 12.50 23.91
CA ILE A 81 -3.47 11.28 23.28
C ILE A 81 -3.43 10.10 24.26
N PRO A 82 -4.14 10.18 25.40
CA PRO A 82 -4.07 9.17 26.45
C PRO A 82 -4.65 7.81 26.03
N HIS A 83 -5.47 7.77 24.97
CA HIS A 83 -6.09 6.55 24.48
C HIS A 83 -5.54 6.13 23.12
N LEU A 84 -5.47 4.82 22.90
CA LEU A 84 -5.05 4.25 21.61
C LEU A 84 -5.99 4.67 20.46
N SER A 85 -7.26 4.92 20.75
CA SER A 85 -8.22 5.47 19.78
C SER A 85 -7.86 6.89 19.33
N ASP A 86 -7.27 7.73 20.19
CA ASP A 86 -6.74 9.04 19.80
C ASP A 86 -5.55 8.88 18.84
N TYR A 87 -4.70 7.88 19.08
CA TYR A 87 -3.56 7.57 18.22
C TYR A 87 -4.02 7.14 16.81
N PHE A 88 -5.02 6.26 16.71
CA PHE A 88 -5.55 5.78 15.43
C PHE A 88 -6.49 6.75 14.71
N ARG A 89 -6.94 7.82 15.38
CA ARG A 89 -7.96 8.75 14.86
C ARG A 89 -7.68 9.25 13.44
N PRO A 90 -6.47 9.70 13.06
CA PRO A 90 -6.23 10.18 11.70
C PRO A 90 -6.51 9.14 10.61
N LEU A 91 -6.22 7.86 10.87
CA LEU A 91 -6.56 6.78 9.95
C LEU A 91 -8.08 6.56 9.87
N MET A 92 -8.76 6.58 11.01
CA MET A 92 -10.21 6.36 11.05
C MET A 92 -10.98 7.48 10.34
N GLU A 93 -10.57 8.74 10.54
CA GLU A 93 -11.13 9.90 9.84
C GLU A 93 -10.86 9.82 8.33
N PHE A 94 -9.65 9.45 7.93
CA PHE A 94 -9.32 9.24 6.51
C PHE A 94 -10.21 8.16 5.88
N MET A 95 -10.35 6.99 6.52
CA MET A 95 -11.17 5.89 6.01
C MET A 95 -12.65 6.26 5.93
N ALA A 96 -13.17 7.00 6.91
CA ALA A 96 -14.53 7.53 6.90
C ALA A 96 -14.75 8.49 5.72
N SER A 97 -13.75 9.32 5.38
CA SER A 97 -13.83 10.33 4.32
C SER A 97 -13.79 9.77 2.89
N LEU A 98 -13.34 8.52 2.70
CA LEU A 98 -13.30 7.90 1.38
C LEU A 98 -14.72 7.78 0.78
N PRO A 99 -14.90 7.99 -0.54
CA PRO A 99 -16.15 7.69 -1.23
C PRO A 99 -16.63 6.25 -0.99
N ALA A 100 -17.94 6.03 -1.01
CA ALA A 100 -18.52 4.73 -0.70
C ALA A 100 -18.12 3.61 -1.68
N ASP A 101 -17.81 3.96 -2.93
CA ASP A 101 -17.38 3.06 -4.00
C ASP A 101 -15.85 2.92 -4.12
N GLU A 102 -15.08 3.70 -3.35
CA GLU A 102 -13.63 3.65 -3.36
C GLU A 102 -13.11 2.56 -2.41
N LYS A 103 -12.22 1.70 -2.94
CA LYS A 103 -11.48 0.71 -2.13
C LYS A 103 -9.98 0.98 -2.15
N VAL A 104 -9.36 0.92 -0.99
CA VAL A 104 -7.91 1.13 -0.81
C VAL A 104 -7.16 -0.18 -0.57
N ILE A 105 -5.86 -0.15 -0.83
CA ILE A 105 -4.89 -1.15 -0.37
C ILE A 105 -4.30 -0.60 0.92
N LEU A 106 -4.64 -1.20 2.05
CA LEU A 106 -4.26 -0.70 3.37
C LEU A 106 -3.00 -1.41 3.85
N VAL A 107 -1.94 -0.65 4.17
CA VAL A 107 -0.62 -1.19 4.53
C VAL A 107 -0.23 -0.70 5.91
N GLY A 108 0.03 -1.62 6.84
CA GLY A 108 0.44 -1.32 8.21
C GLY A 108 1.82 -1.89 8.51
N HIS A 109 2.71 -1.08 9.09
CA HIS A 109 4.04 -1.51 9.53
C HIS A 109 4.14 -1.61 11.05
N SER A 110 4.73 -2.69 11.58
CA SER A 110 4.97 -2.86 13.04
C SER A 110 3.69 -2.60 13.87
N LEU A 111 3.73 -1.66 14.83
CA LEU A 111 2.58 -1.23 15.64
C LEU A 111 1.38 -0.76 14.78
N GLY A 112 1.63 -0.26 13.58
CA GLY A 112 0.60 0.14 12.61
C GLY A 112 -0.32 -1.01 12.21
N GLY A 113 0.09 -2.26 12.44
CA GLY A 113 -0.75 -3.45 12.32
C GLY A 113 -2.04 -3.39 13.15
N PHE A 114 -1.98 -2.85 14.38
CA PHE A 114 -3.18 -2.63 15.20
C PHE A 114 -4.11 -1.56 14.59
N ALA A 115 -3.53 -0.48 14.08
CA ALA A 115 -4.29 0.60 13.45
C ALA A 115 -5.07 0.09 12.23
N ILE A 116 -4.39 -0.67 11.35
CA ILE A 116 -5.05 -1.21 10.15
C ILE A 116 -6.06 -2.30 10.49
N SER A 117 -5.83 -3.10 11.55
CA SER A 117 -6.81 -4.10 12.01
C SER A 117 -8.09 -3.43 12.51
N LYS A 118 -7.97 -2.30 13.23
CA LYS A 118 -9.14 -1.52 13.66
C LYS A 118 -9.89 -0.92 12.46
N ALA A 119 -9.17 -0.45 11.45
CA ALA A 119 -9.79 0.04 10.21
C ALA A 119 -10.47 -1.08 9.41
N MET A 120 -9.87 -2.28 9.37
CA MET A 120 -10.47 -3.47 8.74
C MET A 120 -11.80 -3.85 9.38
N GLU A 121 -11.87 -3.84 10.70
CA GLU A 121 -13.11 -4.14 11.43
C GLU A 121 -14.19 -3.07 11.21
N SER A 122 -13.78 -1.80 11.09
CA SER A 122 -14.74 -0.68 11.05
C SER A 122 -15.19 -0.31 9.63
N PHE A 123 -14.36 -0.60 8.61
CA PHE A 123 -14.61 -0.24 7.20
C PHE A 123 -14.25 -1.38 6.23
N PRO A 124 -14.71 -2.63 6.48
CA PRO A 124 -14.32 -3.79 5.66
C PRO A 124 -14.67 -3.61 4.17
N GLU A 125 -15.75 -2.88 3.86
CA GLU A 125 -16.22 -2.61 2.51
C GLU A 125 -15.28 -1.70 1.70
N LYS A 126 -14.51 -0.84 2.38
CA LYS A 126 -13.58 0.14 1.78
C LYS A 126 -12.17 -0.39 1.59
N ILE A 127 -11.90 -1.63 1.98
CA ILE A 127 -10.55 -2.22 1.91
C ILE A 127 -10.55 -3.35 0.88
N SER A 128 -9.71 -3.21 -0.14
CA SER A 128 -9.52 -4.23 -1.17
C SER A 128 -8.62 -5.38 -0.69
N VAL A 129 -7.57 -5.03 0.05
CA VAL A 129 -6.64 -5.95 0.71
C VAL A 129 -5.89 -5.18 1.80
N ALA A 130 -5.60 -5.87 2.90
CA ALA A 130 -4.74 -5.37 3.98
C ALA A 130 -3.39 -6.08 3.93
N ILE A 131 -2.30 -5.32 4.12
CA ILE A 131 -0.91 -5.80 4.06
C ILE A 131 -0.23 -5.48 5.39
N PHE A 132 0.25 -6.51 6.07
CA PHE A 132 0.98 -6.41 7.34
C PHE A 132 2.49 -6.54 7.07
N VAL A 133 3.22 -5.42 7.13
CA VAL A 133 4.67 -5.39 6.90
C VAL A 133 5.37 -5.46 8.25
N THR A 134 5.91 -6.65 8.59
CA THR A 134 6.56 -6.90 9.88
C THR A 134 5.74 -6.34 11.05
N ALA A 135 4.43 -6.58 11.00
CA ALA A 135 3.41 -5.88 11.79
C ALA A 135 2.66 -6.81 12.72
N LEU A 136 2.12 -6.23 13.80
CA LEU A 136 1.24 -6.94 14.73
C LEU A 136 -0.07 -7.26 14.03
N MET A 137 -0.45 -8.53 14.00
CA MET A 137 -1.63 -9.00 13.27
C MET A 137 -2.58 -9.72 14.23
N PRO A 138 -3.39 -8.96 15.01
CA PRO A 138 -4.41 -9.56 15.86
C PRO A 138 -5.45 -10.28 15.02
N GLY A 139 -6.02 -11.34 15.60
CA GLY A 139 -7.09 -12.11 15.00
C GLY A 139 -8.11 -12.54 16.05
N PRO A 140 -9.20 -13.21 15.64
CA PRO A 140 -10.28 -13.60 16.54
C PRO A 140 -9.84 -14.49 17.71
N MET A 141 -8.78 -15.30 17.52
CA MET A 141 -8.24 -16.19 18.56
C MET A 141 -7.01 -15.61 19.28
N LEU A 142 -6.42 -14.55 18.73
CA LEU A 142 -5.22 -13.92 19.28
C LEU A 142 -5.47 -12.41 19.28
N ASP A 143 -6.15 -11.95 20.33
CA ASP A 143 -6.61 -10.57 20.40
C ASP A 143 -5.45 -9.58 20.59
N ALA A 144 -5.76 -8.29 20.40
CA ALA A 144 -4.76 -7.24 20.46
C ALA A 144 -4.09 -7.13 21.85
N ALA A 145 -4.81 -7.40 22.94
CA ALA A 145 -4.28 -7.34 24.29
C ALA A 145 -3.26 -8.47 24.54
N THR A 146 -3.58 -9.67 24.08
CA THR A 146 -2.72 -10.85 24.16
C THR A 146 -1.42 -10.63 23.39
N ILE A 147 -1.51 -10.16 22.13
CA ILE A 147 -0.32 -9.83 21.33
C ILE A 147 0.53 -8.75 22.02
N PHE A 148 -0.10 -7.69 22.52
CA PHE A 148 0.63 -6.60 23.16
C PHE A 148 1.39 -7.08 24.39
N ASN A 149 0.77 -7.93 25.22
CA ASN A 149 1.40 -8.50 26.40
C ASN A 149 2.59 -9.40 26.00
N GLU A 150 2.40 -10.36 25.09
CA GLU A 150 3.46 -11.27 24.66
C GLU A 150 4.67 -10.52 24.10
N VAL A 151 4.45 -9.52 23.24
CA VAL A 151 5.53 -8.72 22.65
C VAL A 151 6.23 -7.83 23.68
N SER A 152 5.49 -7.34 24.68
CA SER A 152 6.05 -6.50 25.75
C SER A 152 6.87 -7.31 26.76
N PHE A 153 6.39 -8.49 27.16
CA PHE A 153 7.06 -9.34 28.15
C PHE A 153 8.21 -10.16 27.56
N SER A 154 8.15 -10.54 26.28
CA SER A 154 9.30 -11.16 25.59
C SER A 154 10.55 -10.28 25.61
N ASN A 155 10.37 -8.95 25.53
CA ASN A 155 11.47 -7.98 25.57
C ASN A 155 11.98 -7.69 27.00
N LEU A 156 11.23 -8.07 28.04
CA LEU A 156 11.64 -7.95 29.44
C LEU A 156 12.35 -9.21 29.94
N ALA A 157 12.05 -10.39 29.38
CA ALA A 157 12.68 -11.66 29.77
C ALA A 157 14.10 -11.88 29.18
N MET A 158 14.57 -10.99 28.30
CA MET A 158 15.94 -11.03 27.74
C MET A 158 16.91 -10.02 28.39
N LYS A 159 16.65 -9.57 29.62
CA LYS A 159 17.59 -8.79 30.43
C LYS A 159 17.88 -9.45 31.76
#